data_AF-A0A323UPK4-F1
#
_entry.id   AF-A0A323UPK4-F1
#
_cell.length_a   1.000
_cell.length_b   1.000
_cell.length_c   1.000
_cell.angle_alpha   90.00
_cell.angle_beta   90.00
_cell.angle_gamma   90.00
#
_symmetry.space_group_name_H-M   'P 1'
#
loop_
_entity.id
_entity.type
_entity.pdbx_description
1 polymer ?
#
loop_
_entity_poly.entity_id
_entity_poly.type
_entity_poly.pdbx_seq_one_letter_code
_entity_poly.pdbx_strand_id
1 'polypeptide(L)'
;MGRFVSQDPIGLRGGVNLFAYAPNPARWIDPLGLAYCPCKCDEILAKEGVTIGRHGDLKKIGGLQDSHHIYQDAAVNGIAGYDYNDATAISLQGRNSNGTTRGTPHYNANQTQKTATNGGLLGGESVTAYKSLKAAGLSPEASLCATMKARGYLKGVGANSGTSTKIPLNRRR
;
A
#
# COMPACT_ATOMS: atom_id res chain seq x y z
N MET A 1 35.04 9.64 10.88
CA MET A 1 35.82 8.47 10.43
C MET A 1 35.34 7.26 11.22
N GLY A 2 34.57 6.38 10.58
CA GLY A 2 34.11 5.13 11.17
C GLY A 2 33.93 4.14 10.03
N ARG A 3 34.94 3.31 9.80
CA ARG A 3 34.90 2.21 8.84
C ARG A 3 34.44 0.97 9.58
N PHE A 4 33.45 0.27 9.06
CA PHE A 4 33.26 -1.13 9.42
C PHE A 4 34.37 -1.95 8.74
N VAL A 5 35.17 -2.60 9.57
CA VAL A 5 36.21 -3.57 9.19
C VAL A 5 35.53 -4.94 9.15
N SER A 6 34.76 -5.20 8.10
CA SER A 6 34.47 -6.56 7.64
C SER A 6 33.74 -6.48 6.31
N GLN A 7 34.16 -7.34 5.39
CA GLN A 7 33.60 -7.47 4.05
C GLN A 7 32.34 -8.32 4.13
N ASP A 8 31.21 -7.83 3.63
CA ASP A 8 29.96 -8.62 3.56
C ASP A 8 30.10 -9.61 2.39
N PRO A 9 30.14 -10.93 2.63
CA PRO A 9 30.45 -11.90 1.61
C PRO A 9 29.16 -12.39 0.95
N ILE A 10 28.61 -11.60 0.03
CA ILE A 10 27.78 -12.17 -1.05
C ILE A 10 28.34 -11.70 -2.38
N GLY A 11 29.01 -12.66 -3.02
CA GLY A 11 29.76 -12.48 -4.24
C GLY A 11 28.85 -12.27 -5.46
N LEU A 12 29.29 -11.30 -6.28
CA LEU A 12 29.35 -11.41 -7.73
C LEU A 12 28.09 -11.90 -8.45
N ARG A 13 27.23 -10.94 -8.83
CA ARG A 13 26.88 -10.63 -10.24
C ARG A 13 25.85 -9.49 -10.28
N GLY A 14 26.33 -8.24 -10.38
CA GLY A 14 25.44 -7.08 -10.51
C GLY A 14 26.10 -5.71 -10.70
N GLY A 15 26.91 -5.52 -11.75
CA GLY A 15 27.07 -4.21 -12.41
C GLY A 15 28.04 -3.18 -11.82
N VAL A 16 28.60 -2.36 -12.71
CA VAL A 16 29.82 -1.54 -12.53
C VAL A 16 29.53 -0.14 -11.98
N ASN A 17 29.03 -0.03 -10.75
CA ASN A 17 29.16 1.23 -9.99
C ASN A 17 29.12 1.00 -8.46
N LEU A 18 30.28 0.84 -7.86
CA LEU A 18 30.48 0.56 -6.42
C LEU A 18 30.63 1.84 -5.57
N PHE A 19 30.42 3.04 -6.15
CA PHE A 19 30.65 4.34 -5.49
C PHE A 19 29.55 5.39 -5.71
N ALA A 20 28.31 5.00 -6.00
CA ALA A 20 27.19 5.94 -5.99
C ALA A 20 26.48 5.94 -4.64
N TYR A 21 27.04 6.66 -3.67
CA TYR A 21 26.27 7.21 -2.55
C TYR A 21 25.95 8.66 -2.92
N ALA A 22 24.68 9.03 -3.05
CA ALA A 22 24.35 10.45 -3.11
C ALA A 22 24.44 11.03 -1.68
N PRO A 23 25.08 12.20 -1.53
CA PRO A 23 25.62 12.71 -0.29
C PRO A 23 24.53 13.31 0.62
N ASN A 24 24.77 13.25 1.94
CA ASN A 24 24.11 13.99 3.03
C ASN A 24 23.03 13.22 3.84
N PRO A 25 23.36 12.73 5.06
CA PRO A 25 22.55 11.76 5.81
C PRO A 25 21.52 12.36 6.79
N ALA A 26 21.11 13.63 6.68
CA ALA A 26 20.36 14.29 7.76
C ALA A 26 18.87 14.64 7.50
N ARG A 27 18.38 14.68 6.25
CA ARG A 27 16.96 14.95 5.97
C ARG A 27 16.59 14.17 4.70
N TRP A 28 15.46 13.44 4.71
CA TRP A 28 14.87 12.68 3.59
C TRP A 28 15.33 11.21 3.47
N ILE A 29 15.02 10.43 4.51
CA ILE A 29 15.01 8.97 4.51
C ILE A 29 13.94 8.50 3.51
N ASP A 30 14.31 7.62 2.57
CA ASP A 30 13.42 6.98 1.58
C ASP A 30 12.14 6.41 2.25
N PRO A 31 10.93 6.97 2.00
CA PRO A 31 9.75 6.54 2.75
C PRO A 31 9.10 5.24 2.24
N LEU A 32 9.48 4.72 1.05
CA LEU A 32 8.88 3.48 0.49
C LEU A 32 9.78 2.56 -0.33
N GLY A 33 10.90 3.01 -0.90
CA GLY A 33 11.92 2.16 -1.54
C GLY A 33 11.43 0.88 -2.21
N LEU A 34 10.42 0.97 -3.11
CA LEU A 34 9.75 -0.18 -3.73
C LEU A 34 10.65 -0.97 -4.71
N ALA A 35 11.97 -0.93 -4.51
CA ALA A 35 12.95 -1.84 -5.07
C ALA A 35 12.90 -3.23 -4.39
N TYR A 36 12.40 -3.34 -3.17
CA TYR A 36 12.10 -4.64 -2.53
C TYR A 36 10.66 -5.05 -2.84
N CYS A 37 10.36 -5.37 -4.10
CA CYS A 37 9.24 -6.27 -4.35
C CYS A 37 9.75 -7.66 -3.94
N PRO A 38 9.22 -8.32 -2.89
CA PRO A 38 9.50 -9.73 -2.73
C PRO A 38 9.01 -10.39 -4.02
N CYS A 39 9.89 -11.10 -4.72
CA CYS A 39 9.69 -11.67 -6.06
C CYS A 39 8.53 -12.68 -6.18
N LYS A 40 7.72 -12.81 -5.11
CA LYS A 40 6.70 -13.81 -4.86
C LYS A 40 5.44 -13.18 -4.23
N CYS A 41 5.07 -11.97 -4.63
CA CYS A 41 3.91 -11.30 -4.03
C CYS A 41 2.60 -12.09 -4.15
N ASP A 42 2.35 -12.77 -5.26
CA ASP A 42 1.16 -13.62 -5.37
C ASP A 42 1.21 -14.82 -4.41
N GLU A 43 2.39 -15.40 -4.15
CA GLU A 43 2.58 -16.48 -3.17
C GLU A 43 2.37 -15.99 -1.74
N ILE A 44 2.90 -14.82 -1.39
CA ILE A 44 2.73 -14.21 -0.05
C ILE A 44 1.25 -13.93 0.22
N LEU A 45 0.56 -13.31 -0.73
CA LEU A 45 -0.86 -13.00 -0.60
C LEU A 45 -1.70 -14.28 -0.50
N ALA A 46 -1.40 -15.30 -1.32
CA ALA A 46 -2.08 -16.58 -1.26
C ALA A 46 -1.87 -17.30 0.08
N LYS A 47 -0.64 -17.30 0.61
CA LYS A 47 -0.29 -17.92 1.89
C LYS A 47 -1.05 -17.30 3.07
N GLU A 48 -1.33 -16.00 3.02
CA GLU A 48 -2.14 -15.30 4.02
C GLU A 48 -3.64 -15.33 3.73
N GLY A 49 -4.08 -16.03 2.67
CA GLY A 49 -5.49 -16.09 2.30
C GLY A 49 -6.07 -14.73 1.85
N VAL A 50 -5.20 -13.82 1.39
CA VAL A 50 -5.59 -12.47 0.98
C VAL A 50 -6.25 -12.51 -0.40
N THR A 51 -7.51 -12.11 -0.46
CA THR A 51 -8.24 -11.96 -1.72
C THR A 51 -8.19 -10.50 -2.19
N ILE A 52 -7.58 -10.26 -3.35
CA ILE A 52 -7.45 -8.93 -3.98
C ILE A 52 -8.01 -8.99 -5.40
N GLY A 53 -8.69 -7.94 -5.81
CA GLY A 53 -9.30 -7.84 -7.14
C GLY A 53 -9.90 -6.46 -7.39
N ARG A 54 -10.73 -6.37 -8.43
CA ARG A 54 -11.52 -5.17 -8.70
C ARG A 54 -12.55 -4.97 -7.61
N HIS A 55 -12.70 -3.74 -7.13
CA HIS A 55 -13.71 -3.41 -6.13
C HIS A 55 -15.13 -3.86 -6.53
N GLY A 56 -15.49 -3.68 -7.80
CA GLY A 56 -16.77 -4.10 -8.36
C GLY A 56 -17.09 -5.59 -8.15
N ASP A 57 -16.08 -6.44 -8.26
CA ASP A 57 -16.24 -7.90 -8.11
C ASP A 57 -16.19 -8.33 -6.66
N LEU A 58 -15.32 -7.73 -5.85
CA LEU A 58 -15.22 -8.06 -4.42
C LEU A 58 -16.50 -7.69 -3.65
N LYS A 59 -17.26 -6.68 -4.09
CA LYS A 59 -18.58 -6.37 -3.51
C LYS A 59 -19.57 -7.55 -3.60
N LYS A 60 -19.38 -8.48 -4.53
CA LYS A 60 -20.30 -9.59 -4.79
C LYS A 60 -20.00 -10.82 -3.92
N ILE A 61 -18.87 -10.87 -3.21
CA ILE A 61 -18.47 -12.01 -2.37
C ILE A 61 -19.48 -12.22 -1.21
N GLY A 62 -19.90 -11.13 -0.57
CA GLY A 62 -20.91 -11.15 0.50
C GLY A 62 -20.45 -11.82 1.80
N GLY A 63 -21.43 -12.16 2.66
CA GLY A 63 -21.20 -12.73 3.98
C GLY A 63 -20.69 -11.71 5.01
N LEU A 64 -19.65 -12.08 5.75
CA LEU A 64 -18.98 -11.19 6.72
C LEU A 64 -17.86 -10.36 6.07
N GLN A 65 -17.57 -10.59 4.80
CA GLN A 65 -16.51 -9.92 4.05
C GLN A 65 -17.07 -8.69 3.33
N ASP A 66 -16.33 -7.60 3.36
CA ASP A 66 -16.61 -6.38 2.61
C ASP A 66 -15.39 -6.01 1.75
N SER A 67 -15.65 -5.40 0.60
CA SER A 67 -14.58 -4.85 -0.23
C SER A 67 -14.02 -3.57 0.41
N HIS A 68 -12.69 -3.46 0.44
CA HIS A 68 -11.98 -2.28 0.92
C HIS A 68 -11.00 -1.79 -0.14
N HIS A 69 -11.16 -0.55 -0.63
CA HIS A 69 -10.17 0.06 -1.53
C HIS A 69 -8.83 0.24 -0.81
N ILE A 70 -7.76 -0.26 -1.42
CA ILE A 70 -6.41 -0.17 -0.85
C ILE A 70 -5.95 1.29 -0.76
N TYR A 71 -6.25 2.09 -1.79
CA TYR A 71 -6.13 3.54 -1.76
C TYR A 71 -7.49 4.15 -1.44
N GLN A 72 -7.54 5.10 -0.50
CA GLN A 72 -8.80 5.78 -0.18
C GLN A 72 -9.35 6.48 -1.43
N ASP A 73 -10.55 6.11 -1.88
CA ASP A 73 -11.20 6.69 -3.07
C ASP A 73 -11.17 8.22 -3.05
N ALA A 74 -11.57 8.84 -1.93
CA ALA A 74 -11.59 10.29 -1.79
C ALA A 74 -10.23 10.98 -2.03
N ALA A 75 -9.12 10.25 -1.96
CA ALA A 75 -7.80 10.76 -2.29
C ALA A 75 -7.47 10.61 -3.79
N VAL A 76 -7.85 9.48 -4.40
CA VAL A 76 -7.41 9.11 -5.76
C VAL A 76 -8.47 9.34 -6.85
N ASN A 77 -9.72 9.65 -6.50
CA ASN A 77 -10.80 9.86 -7.47
C ASN A 77 -10.65 11.11 -8.36
N GLY A 78 -9.61 11.92 -8.16
CA GLY A 78 -9.23 13.00 -9.05
C GLY A 78 -8.19 12.63 -10.11
N ILE A 79 -7.65 11.42 -10.06
CA ILE A 79 -6.64 10.95 -11.02
C ILE A 79 -7.34 10.62 -12.35
N ALA A 80 -6.81 11.13 -13.46
CA ALA A 80 -7.35 10.84 -14.79
C ALA A 80 -7.34 9.32 -15.06
N GLY A 81 -8.46 8.79 -15.57
CA GLY A 81 -8.62 7.37 -15.84
C GLY A 81 -8.89 6.49 -14.60
N TYR A 82 -8.92 7.06 -13.39
CA TYR A 82 -9.36 6.33 -12.21
C TYR A 82 -10.85 5.98 -12.32
N ASP A 83 -11.18 4.73 -12.03
CA ASP A 83 -12.53 4.22 -11.92
C ASP A 83 -12.71 3.49 -10.58
N TYR A 84 -13.79 3.82 -9.90
CA TYR A 84 -14.10 3.31 -8.56
C TYR A 84 -14.29 1.79 -8.51
N ASN A 85 -14.90 1.19 -9.53
CA ASN A 85 -15.19 -0.24 -9.57
C ASN A 85 -14.00 -1.06 -10.06
N ASP A 86 -13.19 -0.53 -10.97
CA ASP A 86 -11.99 -1.20 -11.47
C ASP A 86 -10.78 -1.03 -10.54
N ALA A 87 -10.80 -0.02 -9.66
CA ALA A 87 -9.75 0.19 -8.67
C ALA A 87 -9.50 -1.07 -7.83
N THR A 88 -8.22 -1.36 -7.59
CA THR A 88 -7.81 -2.52 -6.81
C THR A 88 -8.27 -2.38 -5.35
N ALA A 89 -8.97 -3.40 -4.89
CA ALA A 89 -9.45 -3.55 -3.53
C ALA A 89 -9.04 -4.90 -2.96
N ILE A 90 -9.18 -5.01 -1.64
CA ILE A 90 -8.94 -6.23 -0.86
C ILE A 90 -10.25 -6.63 -0.18
N SER A 91 -10.49 -7.94 -0.07
CA SER A 91 -11.58 -8.48 0.74
C SER A 91 -11.14 -8.53 2.20
N LEU A 92 -11.81 -7.78 3.06
CA LEU A 92 -11.55 -7.77 4.49
C LEU A 92 -12.83 -8.13 5.23
N GLN A 93 -12.69 -8.77 6.40
CA GLN A 93 -13.84 -8.97 7.26
C GLN A 93 -14.39 -7.59 7.67
N GLY A 94 -15.65 -7.35 7.33
CA GLY A 94 -16.39 -6.12 7.59
C GLY A 94 -17.34 -6.23 8.78
N ARG A 95 -17.83 -7.44 9.09
CA ARG A 95 -18.75 -7.71 10.21
C ARG A 95 -18.22 -8.81 11.13
N ASN A 96 -18.40 -8.60 12.42
CA ASN A 96 -18.24 -9.63 13.45
C ASN A 96 -19.45 -10.58 13.45
N SER A 97 -19.34 -11.74 14.10
CA SER A 97 -20.44 -12.71 14.20
C SER A 97 -21.70 -12.15 14.87
N ASN A 98 -21.56 -11.11 15.70
CA ASN A 98 -22.67 -10.40 16.35
C ASN A 98 -23.25 -9.24 15.50
N GLY A 99 -22.83 -9.11 14.24
CA GLY A 99 -23.28 -8.06 13.32
C GLY A 99 -22.61 -6.69 13.49
N THR A 100 -21.78 -6.51 14.52
CA THR A 100 -21.04 -5.24 14.72
C THR A 100 -19.87 -5.11 13.73
N THR A 101 -19.43 -3.88 13.47
CA THR A 101 -18.30 -3.59 12.57
C THR A 101 -17.04 -3.13 13.30
N ARG A 102 -17.16 -2.64 14.54
CA ARG A 102 -16.02 -2.10 15.29
C ARG A 102 -14.99 -3.21 15.56
N GLY A 103 -13.73 -2.89 15.32
CA GLY A 103 -12.59 -3.80 15.54
C GLY A 103 -12.36 -4.81 14.42
N THR A 104 -13.23 -4.85 13.40
CA THR A 104 -12.99 -5.71 12.23
C THR A 104 -11.80 -5.21 11.39
N PRO A 105 -11.13 -6.08 10.63
CA PRO A 105 -10.09 -5.69 9.67
C PRO A 105 -10.48 -4.52 8.77
N HIS A 106 -11.69 -4.52 8.21
CA HIS A 106 -12.20 -3.43 7.36
C HIS A 106 -12.35 -2.12 8.13
N TYR A 107 -12.88 -2.18 9.36
CA TYR A 107 -13.01 -1.01 10.23
C TYR A 107 -11.63 -0.42 10.56
N ASN A 108 -10.67 -1.25 10.95
CA ASN A 108 -9.32 -0.80 11.33
C ASN A 108 -8.61 -0.14 10.13
N ALA A 109 -8.68 -0.75 8.94
CA ALA A 109 -8.13 -0.17 7.72
C ALA A 109 -8.74 1.20 7.41
N ASN A 110 -10.07 1.31 7.48
CA ASN A 110 -10.79 2.56 7.28
C ASN A 110 -10.42 3.65 8.29
N GLN A 111 -10.24 3.30 9.57
CA GLN A 111 -9.82 4.28 10.58
C GLN A 111 -8.41 4.80 10.29
N THR A 112 -7.48 3.93 9.90
CA THR A 112 -6.13 4.34 9.52
C THR A 112 -6.12 5.25 8.30
N GLN A 113 -6.92 4.94 7.27
CA GLN A 113 -7.07 5.83 6.13
C GLN A 113 -7.69 7.17 6.56
N LYS A 114 -8.76 7.19 7.35
CA LYS A 114 -9.43 8.45 7.75
C LYS A 114 -8.56 9.36 8.62
N THR A 115 -7.68 8.80 9.43
CA THR A 115 -6.84 9.55 10.39
C THR A 115 -5.43 9.84 9.88
N ALA A 116 -5.10 9.41 8.65
CA ALA A 116 -3.80 9.63 8.07
C ALA A 116 -3.48 11.13 7.93
N THR A 117 -2.24 11.49 8.27
CA THR A 117 -1.70 12.84 8.10
C THR A 117 -0.95 13.01 6.78
N ASN A 118 -0.70 11.91 6.06
CA ASN A 118 -0.05 11.89 4.76
C ASN A 118 -1.09 12.01 3.65
N GLY A 119 -0.74 12.67 2.55
CA GLY A 119 -1.58 12.80 1.37
C GLY A 119 -1.10 13.90 0.43
N GLY A 120 -1.93 14.26 -0.54
CA GLY A 120 -1.62 15.30 -1.54
C GLY A 120 -0.75 14.83 -2.70
N LEU A 121 0.03 13.75 -2.50
CA LEU A 121 0.75 13.03 -3.54
C LEU A 121 0.49 11.53 -3.41
N LEU A 122 0.50 10.82 -4.54
CA LEU A 122 0.26 9.37 -4.58
C LEU A 122 1.29 8.59 -3.76
N GLY A 123 2.55 9.04 -3.68
CA GLY A 123 3.55 8.43 -2.80
C GLY A 123 3.15 8.47 -1.32
N GLY A 124 2.55 9.57 -0.87
CA GLY A 124 2.00 9.70 0.49
C GLY A 124 0.78 8.80 0.71
N GLU A 125 -0.09 8.68 -0.29
CA GLU A 125 -1.22 7.74 -0.24
C GLU A 125 -0.76 6.27 -0.23
N SER A 126 0.34 5.93 -0.90
CA SER A 126 0.92 4.58 -0.84
C SER A 126 1.36 4.22 0.59
N VAL A 127 1.93 5.18 1.34
CA VAL A 127 2.28 4.97 2.76
C VAL A 127 1.02 4.75 3.60
N THR A 128 -0.03 5.53 3.35
CA THR A 128 -1.31 5.38 4.05
C THR A 128 -1.95 4.02 3.75
N ALA A 129 -1.96 3.58 2.50
CA ALA A 129 -2.45 2.28 2.07
C ALA A 129 -1.71 1.12 2.78
N TYR A 130 -0.38 1.16 2.79
CA TYR A 130 0.43 0.17 3.50
C TYR A 130 0.08 0.09 4.99
N LYS A 131 -0.02 1.26 5.66
CA LYS A 131 -0.36 1.32 7.08
C LYS A 131 -1.78 0.81 7.36
N SER A 132 -2.75 1.09 6.49
CA SER A 132 -4.12 0.61 6.67
C SER A 132 -4.23 -0.89 6.55
N LEU A 133 -3.46 -1.52 5.66
CA LEU A 133 -3.44 -2.97 5.52
C LEU A 133 -2.79 -3.66 6.72
N LYS A 134 -1.71 -3.09 7.27
CA LYS A 134 -1.15 -3.55 8.55
C LYS A 134 -2.15 -3.44 9.70
N ALA A 135 -2.89 -2.34 9.76
CA ALA A 135 -3.93 -2.16 10.78
C ALA A 135 -5.10 -3.16 10.61
N ALA A 136 -5.33 -3.65 9.39
CA ALA A 136 -6.26 -4.73 9.11
C ALA A 136 -5.77 -6.11 9.55
N GLY A 137 -4.50 -6.23 9.97
CA GLY A 137 -3.90 -7.47 10.46
C GLY A 137 -3.04 -8.22 9.43
N LEU A 138 -2.79 -7.66 8.24
CA LEU A 138 -1.88 -8.27 7.28
C LEU A 138 -0.42 -8.17 7.74
N SER A 139 0.41 -9.13 7.33
CA SER A 139 1.85 -9.02 7.55
C SER A 139 2.44 -7.78 6.84
N PRO A 140 3.62 -7.31 7.26
CA PRO A 140 4.35 -6.27 6.53
C PRO A 140 4.53 -6.62 5.04
N GLU A 141 4.83 -7.88 4.73
CA GLU A 141 5.09 -8.38 3.38
C GLU A 141 3.82 -8.38 2.53
N ALA A 142 2.71 -8.92 3.05
CA ALA A 142 1.43 -8.93 2.36
C ALA A 142 0.88 -7.50 2.18
N SER A 143 1.04 -6.64 3.19
CA SER A 143 0.64 -5.23 3.10
C SER A 143 1.41 -4.50 2.00
N LEU A 144 2.72 -4.76 1.87
CA LEU A 144 3.54 -4.20 0.81
C LEU A 144 3.09 -4.72 -0.56
N CYS A 145 2.94 -6.04 -0.71
CA CYS A 145 2.50 -6.68 -1.96
C CYS A 145 1.13 -6.19 -2.44
N ALA A 146 0.16 -6.09 -1.53
CA ALA A 146 -1.17 -5.58 -1.83
C ALA A 146 -1.12 -4.10 -2.27
N THR A 147 -0.33 -3.28 -1.57
CA THR A 147 -0.12 -1.86 -1.93
C THR A 147 0.52 -1.72 -3.30
N MET A 148 1.50 -2.58 -3.64
CA MET A 148 2.15 -2.61 -4.94
C MET A 148 1.20 -3.04 -6.06
N LYS A 149 0.36 -4.06 -5.82
CA LYS A 149 -0.65 -4.52 -6.78
C LYS A 149 -1.64 -3.40 -7.10
N ALA A 150 -2.13 -2.70 -6.08
CA ALA A 150 -2.98 -1.54 -6.25
C ALA A 150 -2.28 -0.34 -6.93
N ARG A 151 -1.00 -0.15 -6.65
CA ARG A 151 -0.17 0.85 -7.34
C ARG A 151 -0.01 0.52 -8.83
N GLY A 152 0.01 -0.77 -9.19
CA GLY A 152 0.02 -1.23 -10.58
C GLY A 152 -1.18 -0.74 -11.38
N TYR A 153 -2.38 -0.79 -10.80
CA TYR A 153 -3.58 -0.21 -11.41
C TYR A 153 -3.43 1.31 -11.65
N LEU A 154 -3.00 2.05 -10.61
CA LEU A 154 -2.80 3.50 -10.72
C LEU A 154 -1.72 3.88 -11.74
N LYS A 155 -0.65 3.08 -11.84
CA LYS A 155 0.36 3.21 -12.90
C LYS A 155 -0.25 2.95 -14.29
N GLY A 156 -1.15 1.99 -14.42
CA GLY A 156 -1.86 1.68 -15.67
C GLY A 156 -2.69 2.84 -16.20
N VAL A 157 -3.23 3.69 -15.32
CA VAL A 157 -3.95 4.92 -15.69
C VAL A 157 -3.03 6.15 -15.79
N GLY A 158 -1.70 5.95 -15.78
CA GLY A 158 -0.70 7.00 -15.98
C GLY A 158 -0.22 7.72 -14.71
N ALA A 159 -0.63 7.29 -13.52
CA ALA A 159 -0.20 7.89 -12.27
C ALA A 159 1.19 7.39 -11.82
N ASN A 160 1.92 8.24 -11.09
CA ASN A 160 3.22 7.94 -10.50
C ASN A 160 3.30 8.54 -9.08
N SER A 161 4.40 8.32 -8.34
CA SER A 161 4.54 8.82 -6.95
C SER A 161 4.30 10.32 -6.80
N GLY A 162 4.62 11.12 -7.83
CA GLY A 162 4.46 12.57 -7.84
C GLY A 162 3.10 13.04 -8.36
N THR A 163 2.21 12.13 -8.78
CA THR A 163 0.85 12.49 -9.16
C THR A 163 0.11 13.09 -7.97
N SER A 164 -0.43 14.29 -8.16
CA SER A 164 -1.24 14.97 -7.14
C SER A 164 -2.50 14.17 -6.82
N THR A 165 -2.78 14.03 -5.53
CA THR A 165 -4.00 13.42 -5.00
C THR A 165 -4.78 14.47 -4.23
N LYS A 166 -6.09 14.23 -4.07
CA LYS A 166 -6.90 15.07 -3.19
C LYS A 166 -6.54 14.74 -1.74
N ILE A 167 -6.58 15.74 -0.86
CA ILE A 167 -6.60 15.51 0.59
C ILE A 167 -8.07 15.34 0.99
N PRO A 168 -8.49 14.14 1.44
CA PRO A 168 -9.86 13.90 1.91
C PRO A 168 -10.25 14.90 3.00
N LEU A 169 -11.50 15.37 2.99
CA LEU A 169 -12.01 16.37 3.94
C LEU A 169 -11.70 16.00 5.40
N ASN A 170 -11.91 14.73 5.76
CA ASN A 170 -11.66 14.21 7.11
C ASN A 170 -10.18 14.26 7.54
N ARG A 171 -9.24 14.47 6.60
CA ARG A 171 -7.80 14.58 6.85
C ARG A 171 -7.29 16.03 6.76
N ARG A 172 -8.13 16.99 6.34
CA ARG A 172 -7.77 18.41 6.31
C ARG A 172 -7.74 18.90 7.76
N ARG A 173 -6.55 19.04 8.32
CA ARG A 173 -6.33 19.73 9.59
C ARG A 173 -6.26 21.23 9.34
#